data_AF-K9VCG8-F1
#
_entry.id   AF-K9VCG8-F1
#
_cell.length_a   1.000
_cell.length_b   1.000
_cell.length_c   1.000
_cell.angle_alpha   90.00
_cell.angle_beta   90.00
_cell.angle_gamma   90.00
#
_symmetry.space_group_name_H-M   'P 1'
#
loop_
_entity.id
_entity.type
_entity.pdbx_description
1 polymer ?
#
loop_
_entity_poly.entity_id
_entity_poly.type
_entity_poly.pdbx_seq_one_letter_code
_entity_poly.pdbx_strand_id
1 'polypeptide(L)'
;MSKRKQSEGCRPMLRRTFLFLTGIALARLAADYFAIAQNRDSFLTLAGQLWQKLLAFLSSIQSNQTPQPLLNNPIVKSGKNNQPLPSNPIVKSPENYPAVQPSQPQIIKRSAKQAKPLQVSSKNVAGASFYLTTIDLADPEIYITIGLANNADFANTSKVTRGDEPFENMVARYRAAVVANGTFFGKDEQKSVLGNMVAAGKFLKYSRWENYGTTLGIKAGNQLEMVTARIEGKPDWSQYWFSLTCGPRLVKGGKVWLSPLSEGFKDSHVLGVGSRTAIGFPASRDKLFLVTFFDSLSLEAEAKVMQAIGCFEAMNLDGGASVGLAHQGQILLPPGRNLTNVLVVYDREYPAPAQLKESWERFQKGSRPTPDKSVFFDRSSSRKFGFRCTRSGCNGWQKEGRRNRGSIQILSGAPKGRMKSLQTRL
;
A
#
# COMPACT_ATOMS: atom_id res chain seq x y z
N MET A 1 74.21 35.18 27.43
CA MET A 1 73.45 33.96 27.80
C MET A 1 72.12 33.98 27.06
N SER A 2 71.91 33.05 26.12
CA SER A 2 70.74 33.00 25.23
C SER A 2 69.56 32.29 25.89
N LYS A 3 68.36 32.91 25.87
CA LYS A 3 67.11 32.33 26.36
C LYS A 3 66.57 31.28 25.37
N ARG A 4 66.37 30.04 25.83
CA ARG A 4 65.64 29.00 25.09
C ARG A 4 64.15 29.32 25.03
N LYS A 5 63.61 29.34 23.80
CA LYS A 5 62.18 29.44 23.47
C LYS A 5 61.49 28.11 23.78
N GLN A 6 60.47 28.10 24.64
CA GLN A 6 59.62 26.93 24.86
C GLN A 6 58.69 26.70 23.65
N SER A 7 58.59 25.45 23.21
CA SER A 7 57.78 25.02 22.08
C SER A 7 56.32 24.79 22.50
N GLU A 8 55.42 25.71 22.15
CA GLU A 8 53.99 25.45 22.10
C GLU A 8 53.64 24.71 20.81
N GLY A 9 53.66 23.38 20.84
CA GLY A 9 53.43 22.59 19.62
C GLY A 9 53.11 21.13 19.88
N CYS A 10 52.02 20.83 20.60
CA CYS A 10 51.50 19.44 20.63
C CYS A 10 50.04 19.27 21.09
N ARG A 11 49.44 20.24 21.79
CA ARG A 11 48.09 20.09 22.37
C ARG A 11 46.89 20.12 21.37
N PRO A 12 46.85 20.98 20.34
CA PRO A 12 45.67 21.05 19.45
C PRO A 12 45.59 19.88 18.45
N MET A 13 46.73 19.27 18.08
CA MET A 13 46.75 18.10 17.20
C MET A 13 46.18 16.86 17.89
N LEU A 14 46.52 16.65 19.17
CA LEU A 14 46.02 15.51 19.96
C LEU A 14 44.49 15.52 20.09
N ARG A 15 43.88 16.70 20.29
CA ARG A 15 42.42 16.84 20.43
C ARG A 15 41.68 16.53 19.12
N ARG A 16 42.23 16.94 17.97
CA ARG A 16 41.65 16.66 16.65
C ARG A 16 41.75 15.19 16.30
N THR A 17 42.90 14.57 16.56
CA THR A 17 43.09 13.13 16.36
C THR A 17 42.17 12.33 17.28
N PHE A 18 42.01 12.72 18.54
CA PHE A 18 41.09 12.08 19.47
C PHE A 18 39.63 12.17 19.00
N LEU A 19 39.14 13.35 18.61
CA LEU A 19 37.78 13.53 18.10
C LEU A 19 37.53 12.77 16.79
N PHE A 20 38.54 12.67 15.94
CA PHE A 20 38.46 11.89 14.71
C PHE A 20 38.33 10.38 14.99
N LEU A 21 39.16 9.86 15.91
CA LEU A 21 39.10 8.45 16.30
C LEU A 21 37.81 8.10 17.05
N THR A 22 37.30 8.98 17.92
CA THR A 22 36.00 8.76 18.56
C THR A 22 34.86 8.83 17.56
N GLY A 23 34.92 9.72 16.56
CA GLY A 23 33.97 9.77 15.46
C GLY A 23 33.92 8.46 14.65
N ILE A 24 35.08 7.87 14.35
CA ILE A 24 35.16 6.56 13.67
C ILE A 24 34.59 5.45 14.55
N ALA A 25 34.90 5.44 15.85
CA ALA A 25 34.38 4.44 16.77
C ALA A 25 32.84 4.50 16.89
N LEU A 26 32.28 5.70 16.99
CA LEU A 26 30.83 5.92 17.01
C LEU A 26 30.18 5.52 15.68
N ALA A 27 30.82 5.82 14.55
CA ALA A 27 30.32 5.41 13.23
C ALA A 27 30.30 3.88 13.07
N ARG A 28 31.31 3.17 13.60
CA ARG A 28 31.34 1.70 13.61
C ARG A 28 30.27 1.12 14.52
N LEU A 29 30.12 1.64 15.74
CA LEU A 29 29.05 1.22 16.65
C LEU A 29 27.66 1.46 16.05
N ALA A 30 27.46 2.58 15.36
CA ALA A 30 26.22 2.85 14.64
C ALA A 30 26.02 1.86 13.47
N ALA A 31 27.08 1.59 12.69
CA ALA A 31 27.01 0.62 11.61
C ALA A 31 26.67 -0.79 12.11
N ASP A 32 27.27 -1.23 13.22
CA ASP A 32 26.98 -2.53 13.85
C ASP A 32 25.56 -2.56 14.43
N TYR A 33 25.12 -1.49 15.07
CA TYR A 33 23.76 -1.35 15.56
C TYR A 33 22.72 -1.43 14.43
N PHE A 34 22.99 -0.76 13.31
CA PHE A 34 22.14 -0.78 12.11
C PHE A 34 22.36 -2.00 11.21
N ALA A 35 23.36 -2.86 11.44
CA ALA A 35 23.49 -4.13 10.72
C ALA A 35 22.34 -5.09 11.08
N ILE A 36 21.73 -4.92 12.25
CA ILE A 36 20.60 -5.71 12.74
C ILE A 36 19.29 -5.14 12.16
N ALA A 37 18.57 -5.95 11.36
CA ALA A 37 17.32 -5.52 10.71
C ALA A 37 16.27 -4.99 11.69
N GLN A 38 16.11 -5.65 12.85
CA GLN A 38 15.17 -5.24 13.89
C GLN A 38 15.49 -3.85 14.48
N ASN A 39 16.77 -3.50 14.60
CA ASN A 39 17.19 -2.19 15.11
C ASN A 39 16.95 -1.09 14.08
N ARG A 40 17.16 -1.38 12.79
CA ARG A 40 16.80 -0.48 11.69
C ARG A 40 15.30 -0.22 11.67
N ASP A 41 14.49 -1.26 11.75
CA ASP A 41 13.04 -1.13 11.74
C ASP A 41 12.53 -0.36 12.96
N SER A 42 13.10 -0.63 14.14
CA SER A 42 12.77 0.09 15.37
C SER A 42 13.17 1.57 15.28
N PHE A 43 14.36 1.87 14.76
CA PHE A 43 14.82 3.24 14.55
C PHE A 43 13.99 3.99 13.51
N LEU A 44 13.68 3.37 12.37
CA LEU A 44 12.83 3.96 11.33
C LEU A 44 11.40 4.18 11.81
N THR A 45 10.88 3.28 12.64
CA THR A 45 9.58 3.45 13.28
C THR A 45 9.61 4.62 14.27
N LEU A 46 10.64 4.70 15.12
CA LEU A 46 10.79 5.79 16.09
C LEU A 46 10.99 7.15 15.39
N ALA A 47 11.85 7.20 14.38
CA ALA A 47 12.09 8.39 13.56
C ALA A 47 10.82 8.79 12.79
N GLY A 48 10.07 7.81 12.26
CA GLY A 48 8.76 8.02 11.65
C GLY A 48 7.75 8.62 12.63
N GLN A 49 7.65 8.08 13.85
CA GLN A 49 6.78 8.61 14.91
C GLN A 49 7.19 10.03 15.33
N LEU A 50 8.48 10.30 15.49
CA LEU A 50 9.01 11.64 15.80
C LEU A 50 8.69 12.64 14.69
N TRP A 51 8.88 12.24 13.43
CA TRP A 51 8.57 13.07 12.28
C TRP A 51 7.06 13.34 12.15
N GLN A 52 6.23 12.32 12.40
CA GLN A 52 4.77 12.46 12.42
C GLN A 52 4.29 13.40 13.53
N LYS A 53 4.86 13.29 14.75
CA LYS A 53 4.59 14.24 15.84
C LYS A 53 5.00 15.66 15.48
N LEU A 54 6.15 15.83 14.82
CA LEU A 54 6.61 17.13 14.35
C LEU A 54 5.66 17.70 13.27
N LEU A 55 5.23 16.88 12.30
CA LEU A 55 4.27 17.30 11.28
C LEU A 55 2.91 17.68 11.88
N ALA A 56 2.41 16.89 12.84
CA ALA A 56 1.17 17.19 13.55
C ALA A 56 1.29 18.50 14.35
N PHE A 57 2.42 18.71 15.03
CA PHE A 57 2.71 19.95 15.74
C PHE A 57 2.80 21.15 14.80
N LEU A 58 3.56 21.05 13.71
CA LEU A 58 3.66 22.12 12.71
C LEU A 58 2.30 22.45 12.07
N SER A 59 1.47 21.43 11.82
CA SER A 59 0.11 21.62 11.32
C SER A 59 -0.78 22.33 12.35
N SER A 60 -0.62 22.02 13.65
CA SER A 60 -1.34 22.69 14.75
C SER A 60 -0.92 24.14 14.98
N ILE A 61 0.31 24.53 14.62
CA ILE A 61 0.74 25.94 14.63
C ILE A 61 0.06 26.72 13.51
N GLN A 62 -0.23 26.06 12.39
CA GLN A 62 -0.84 26.66 11.21
C GLN A 62 -2.37 26.84 11.36
N SER A 63 -3.00 26.03 12.22
CA SER A 63 -4.39 26.20 12.67
C SER A 63 -4.42 26.76 14.09
N ASN A 64 -4.58 28.07 14.29
CA ASN A 64 -4.65 28.72 15.62
C ASN A 64 -5.56 27.98 16.65
N GLN A 65 -5.01 26.99 17.34
CA GLN A 65 -5.63 26.27 18.45
C GLN A 65 -4.59 26.13 19.56
N THR A 66 -4.85 26.82 20.67
CA THR A 66 -4.00 26.83 21.86
C THR A 66 -4.07 25.48 22.58
N PRO A 67 -2.94 24.79 22.86
CA PRO A 67 -2.96 23.57 23.66
C PRO A 67 -3.27 23.88 25.14
N GLN A 68 -4.22 23.15 25.73
CA GLN A 68 -4.42 23.14 27.19
C GLN A 68 -3.26 22.41 27.89
N PRO A 69 -2.85 22.84 29.10
CA PRO A 69 -1.74 22.21 29.83
C PRO A 69 -2.15 20.86 30.43
N LEU A 70 -1.31 19.85 30.22
CA LEU A 70 -1.43 18.52 30.83
C LEU A 70 -1.03 18.56 32.31
N LEU A 71 -1.86 17.94 33.14
CA LEU A 71 -1.70 17.78 34.59
C LEU A 71 -0.47 16.91 34.92
N ASN A 72 0.36 17.36 35.86
CA ASN A 72 1.54 16.66 36.36
C ASN A 72 1.14 15.45 37.22
N ASN A 73 1.67 14.26 36.91
CA ASN A 73 1.73 13.13 37.84
C ASN A 73 3.20 12.73 38.11
N PRO A 74 3.52 12.29 39.34
CA PRO A 74 4.89 12.26 39.86
C PRO A 74 5.76 11.10 39.33
N ILE A 75 7.06 11.39 39.29
CA ILE A 75 8.17 10.52 38.86
C ILE A 75 8.40 9.40 39.89
N VAL A 76 8.21 8.14 39.47
CA VAL A 76 8.70 6.97 40.20
C VAL A 76 10.16 6.72 39.82
N LYS A 77 11.06 6.78 40.81
CA LYS A 77 12.49 6.46 40.68
C LYS A 77 12.67 4.94 40.62
N SER A 78 13.20 4.41 39.51
CA SER A 78 13.66 3.01 39.44
C SER A 78 15.14 2.93 39.83
N GLY A 79 15.43 2.14 40.85
CA GLY A 79 16.77 1.90 41.38
C GLY A 79 17.68 1.12 40.43
N LYS A 80 18.98 1.40 40.50
CA LYS A 80 20.06 0.66 39.83
C LYS A 80 20.24 -0.69 40.50
N ASN A 81 20.23 -1.77 39.73
CA ASN A 81 20.88 -3.03 40.10
C ASN A 81 21.92 -3.39 39.04
N ASN A 82 23.17 -3.53 39.48
CA ASN A 82 24.29 -4.02 38.69
C ASN A 82 24.30 -5.55 38.74
N GLN A 83 24.22 -6.24 37.59
CA GLN A 83 24.64 -7.63 37.44
C GLN A 83 25.52 -7.77 36.18
N PRO A 84 26.58 -8.61 36.19
CA PRO A 84 27.50 -8.75 35.06
C PRO A 84 26.88 -9.57 33.91
N LEU A 85 27.16 -9.17 32.67
CA LEU A 85 26.81 -9.91 31.44
C LEU A 85 27.56 -11.26 31.37
N PRO A 86 26.91 -12.37 30.99
CA PRO A 86 27.60 -13.56 30.51
C PRO A 86 28.02 -13.42 29.04
N SER A 87 29.13 -14.07 28.69
CA SER A 87 29.73 -14.13 27.36
C SER A 87 28.86 -14.91 26.36
N ASN A 88 28.58 -14.31 25.20
CA ASN A 88 27.88 -14.95 24.09
C ASN A 88 28.77 -15.98 23.37
N PRO A 89 28.26 -17.17 23.02
CA PRO A 89 28.91 -18.03 22.04
C PRO A 89 28.70 -17.50 20.62
N ILE A 90 29.70 -17.69 19.77
CA ILE A 90 29.70 -17.35 18.34
C ILE A 90 28.63 -18.19 17.64
N VAL A 91 27.52 -17.56 17.25
CA VAL A 91 26.47 -18.20 16.42
C VAL A 91 26.74 -17.86 14.96
N LYS A 92 26.91 -18.91 14.15
CA LYS A 92 27.07 -18.86 12.70
C LYS A 92 25.82 -18.28 12.03
N SER A 93 26.03 -17.58 10.92
CA SER A 93 25.02 -16.93 10.07
C SER A 93 23.78 -17.80 9.81
N PRO A 94 22.54 -17.26 9.91
CA PRO A 94 21.37 -18.04 9.58
C PRO A 94 21.23 -18.18 8.06
N GLU A 95 21.25 -19.44 7.61
CA GLU A 95 20.76 -19.86 6.31
C GLU A 95 19.26 -19.50 6.14
N ASN A 96 18.86 -19.28 4.90
CA ASN A 96 17.48 -18.99 4.48
C ASN A 96 16.48 -20.01 5.05
N TYR A 97 15.63 -19.58 5.99
CA TYR A 97 14.40 -20.30 6.34
C TYR A 97 13.22 -19.69 5.57
N PRO A 98 12.45 -20.48 4.79
CA PRO A 98 11.15 -20.02 4.33
C PRO A 98 10.25 -19.83 5.56
N ALA A 99 9.69 -18.63 5.72
CA ALA A 99 8.74 -18.34 6.79
C ALA A 99 7.47 -19.20 6.59
N VAL A 100 7.37 -20.32 7.30
CA VAL A 100 6.11 -21.06 7.44
C VAL A 100 5.19 -20.20 8.30
N GLN A 101 4.29 -19.45 7.66
CA GLN A 101 3.21 -18.78 8.37
C GLN A 101 2.31 -19.86 9.02
N PRO A 102 1.95 -19.73 10.31
CA PRO A 102 1.02 -20.68 10.92
C PRO A 102 -0.28 -20.73 10.11
N SER A 103 -0.78 -21.94 9.88
CA SER A 103 -2.02 -22.17 9.14
C SER A 103 -3.17 -21.39 9.78
N GLN A 104 -3.84 -20.54 9.00
CA GLN A 104 -4.97 -19.75 9.50
C GLN A 104 -6.09 -20.68 9.97
N PRO A 105 -6.83 -20.33 11.03
CA PRO A 105 -8.05 -21.03 11.39
C PRO A 105 -9.00 -21.06 10.20
N GLN A 106 -9.56 -22.24 9.89
CA GLN A 106 -10.57 -22.36 8.84
C GLN A 106 -11.84 -21.64 9.29
N ILE A 107 -12.35 -20.71 8.48
CA ILE A 107 -13.61 -20.04 8.76
C ILE A 107 -14.73 -21.04 8.49
N ILE A 108 -15.44 -21.44 9.56
CA ILE A 108 -16.60 -22.31 9.44
C ILE A 108 -17.76 -21.47 8.87
N LYS A 109 -18.14 -21.75 7.63
CA LYS A 109 -19.29 -21.08 7.01
C LYS A 109 -20.58 -21.48 7.71
N ARG A 110 -21.38 -20.47 8.04
CA ARG A 110 -22.73 -20.67 8.58
C ARG A 110 -23.68 -21.14 7.47
N SER A 111 -24.80 -21.72 7.88
CA SER A 111 -25.87 -22.04 6.94
C SER A 111 -26.43 -20.75 6.33
N ALA A 112 -26.79 -20.79 5.04
CA ALA A 112 -27.43 -19.65 4.38
C ALA A 112 -28.62 -19.15 5.20
N LYS A 113 -29.44 -20.02 5.80
CA LYS A 113 -30.59 -19.62 6.65
C LYS A 113 -30.23 -18.63 7.78
N GLN A 114 -29.00 -18.68 8.28
CA GLN A 114 -28.49 -17.84 9.35
C GLN A 114 -27.87 -16.51 8.87
N ALA A 115 -27.85 -16.27 7.56
CA ALA A 115 -27.30 -15.04 6.98
C ALA A 115 -28.10 -13.81 7.42
N LYS A 116 -27.39 -12.73 7.75
CA LYS A 116 -27.97 -11.49 8.27
C LYS A 116 -27.68 -10.33 7.31
N PRO A 117 -28.62 -9.37 7.17
CA PRO A 117 -28.33 -8.13 6.49
C PRO A 117 -27.14 -7.44 7.14
N LEU A 118 -26.23 -6.93 6.31
CA LEU A 118 -25.08 -6.19 6.76
C LEU A 118 -25.54 -4.88 7.39
N GLN A 119 -24.88 -4.48 8.48
CA GLN A 119 -25.23 -3.28 9.24
C GLN A 119 -24.08 -2.28 9.22
N VAL A 120 -24.45 -1.01 9.05
CA VAL A 120 -23.56 0.15 9.23
C VAL A 120 -23.98 0.88 10.50
N SER A 121 -23.05 1.03 11.44
CA SER A 121 -23.34 1.66 12.73
C SER A 121 -22.40 2.83 13.01
N SER A 122 -22.94 3.92 13.57
CA SER A 122 -22.11 5.01 14.10
C SER A 122 -21.47 4.60 15.42
N LYS A 123 -20.18 4.90 15.59
CA LYS A 123 -19.38 4.59 16.78
C LYS A 123 -18.54 5.79 17.18
N ASN A 124 -18.20 5.87 18.47
CA ASN A 124 -17.18 6.76 18.99
C ASN A 124 -16.18 5.92 19.79
N VAL A 125 -14.92 5.90 19.36
CA VAL A 125 -13.84 5.13 20.01
C VAL A 125 -12.56 5.94 19.92
N ALA A 126 -11.76 5.94 20.99
CA ALA A 126 -10.49 6.66 21.06
C ALA A 126 -10.60 8.16 20.67
N GLY A 127 -11.74 8.79 20.94
CA GLY A 127 -11.99 10.21 20.68
C GLY A 127 -12.38 10.54 19.24
N ALA A 128 -12.59 9.55 18.37
CA ALA A 128 -13.03 9.75 16.98
C ALA A 128 -14.41 9.13 16.74
N SER A 129 -15.24 9.82 15.96
CA SER A 129 -16.54 9.32 15.49
C SER A 129 -16.45 8.80 14.05
N PHE A 130 -17.10 7.66 13.77
CA PHE A 130 -17.03 7.00 12.47
C PHE A 130 -18.22 6.07 12.22
N TYR A 131 -18.46 5.76 10.94
CA TYR A 131 -19.26 4.61 10.55
C TYR A 131 -18.40 3.34 10.58
N LEU A 132 -18.90 2.30 11.23
CA LEU A 132 -18.33 0.96 11.24
C LEU A 132 -19.24 0.00 10.46
N THR A 133 -18.66 -0.58 9.41
CA THR A 133 -19.22 -1.69 8.65
C THR A 133 -18.50 -2.97 9.06
N THR A 134 -19.21 -3.94 9.64
CA THR A 134 -18.65 -5.27 9.96
C THR A 134 -19.07 -6.27 8.90
N ILE A 135 -18.11 -6.75 8.13
CA ILE A 135 -18.30 -7.68 7.01
C ILE A 135 -17.95 -9.08 7.52
N ASP A 136 -18.96 -9.89 7.83
CA ASP A 136 -18.79 -11.22 8.41
C ASP A 136 -18.50 -12.26 7.33
N LEU A 137 -17.28 -12.80 7.31
CA LEU A 137 -16.82 -13.74 6.27
C LEU A 137 -17.29 -15.18 6.53
N ALA A 138 -17.92 -15.46 7.68
CA ALA A 138 -18.60 -16.72 7.93
C ALA A 138 -20.02 -16.74 7.33
N ASP A 139 -20.56 -15.59 6.91
CA ASP A 139 -21.83 -15.52 6.18
C ASP A 139 -21.64 -15.92 4.70
N PRO A 140 -22.33 -16.95 4.20
CA PRO A 140 -22.20 -17.39 2.81
C PRO A 140 -22.82 -16.42 1.79
N GLU A 141 -23.68 -15.48 2.21
CA GLU A 141 -24.29 -14.48 1.32
C GLU A 141 -23.48 -13.17 1.27
N ILE A 142 -22.41 -13.03 2.06
CA ILE A 142 -21.52 -11.87 2.00
C ILE A 142 -20.50 -12.04 0.89
N TYR A 143 -20.46 -11.07 -0.03
CA TYR A 143 -19.47 -10.99 -1.10
C TYR A 143 -18.89 -9.59 -1.17
N ILE A 144 -17.57 -9.50 -1.25
CA ILE A 144 -16.84 -8.25 -1.47
C ILE A 144 -16.21 -8.25 -2.85
N THR A 145 -16.31 -7.14 -3.57
CA THR A 145 -15.66 -6.94 -4.87
C THR A 145 -15.20 -5.50 -5.02
N ILE A 146 -14.55 -5.21 -6.14
CA ILE A 146 -14.15 -3.85 -6.52
C ILE A 146 -14.97 -3.42 -7.72
N GLY A 147 -15.56 -2.24 -7.60
CA GLY A 147 -16.17 -1.55 -8.71
C GLY A 147 -15.22 -0.53 -9.35
N LEU A 148 -15.24 -0.43 -10.68
CA LEU A 148 -14.48 0.57 -11.44
C LEU A 148 -15.41 1.57 -12.12
N ALA A 149 -14.93 2.81 -12.32
CA ALA A 149 -15.66 3.87 -13.00
C ALA A 149 -16.05 3.50 -14.44
N ASN A 150 -17.19 4.05 -14.90
CA ASN A 150 -17.69 3.91 -16.26
C ASN A 150 -17.81 2.44 -16.71
N ASN A 151 -18.11 1.56 -15.76
CA ASN A 151 -18.23 0.11 -15.94
C ASN A 151 -17.00 -0.53 -16.63
N ALA A 152 -15.80 -0.02 -16.32
CA ALA A 152 -14.56 -0.49 -16.93
C ALA A 152 -14.21 -1.93 -16.49
N ASP A 153 -13.60 -2.68 -17.41
CA ASP A 153 -13.11 -4.05 -17.16
C ASP A 153 -11.73 -4.13 -16.50
N PHE A 154 -11.01 -3.01 -16.52
CA PHE A 154 -9.65 -2.84 -15.99
C PHE A 154 -9.49 -1.43 -15.43
N ALA A 155 -8.68 -1.29 -14.38
CA ALA A 155 -8.47 0.00 -13.73
C ALA A 155 -7.62 0.92 -14.62
N ASN A 156 -7.79 2.23 -14.43
CA ASN A 156 -6.98 3.22 -15.13
C ASN A 156 -5.48 3.00 -14.87
N THR A 157 -4.69 3.22 -15.91
CA THR A 157 -3.23 3.14 -15.90
C THR A 157 -2.66 4.39 -16.54
N SER A 158 -1.33 4.57 -16.50
CA SER A 158 -0.65 5.69 -17.17
C SER A 158 -0.81 5.69 -18.69
N LYS A 159 -1.40 4.65 -19.30
CA LYS A 159 -1.57 4.51 -20.75
C LYS A 159 -3.02 4.43 -21.19
N VAL A 160 -3.90 3.92 -20.35
CA VAL A 160 -5.30 3.65 -20.67
C VAL A 160 -6.15 4.15 -19.52
N THR A 161 -7.14 4.99 -19.84
CA THR A 161 -8.10 5.51 -18.88
C THR A 161 -9.51 5.33 -19.40
N ARG A 162 -10.43 5.06 -18.49
CA ARG A 162 -11.88 5.16 -18.68
C ARG A 162 -12.45 6.30 -17.84
N GLY A 163 -11.62 7.21 -17.35
CA GLY A 163 -12.01 8.36 -16.55
C GLY A 163 -12.37 8.01 -15.10
N ASP A 164 -13.00 8.96 -14.44
CA ASP A 164 -13.69 8.81 -13.17
C ASP A 164 -15.20 9.00 -13.41
N GLU A 165 -16.03 8.71 -12.41
CA GLU A 165 -17.47 8.99 -12.46
C GLU A 165 -18.00 9.45 -11.09
N PRO A 166 -19.15 10.14 -11.04
CA PRO A 166 -19.84 10.46 -9.80
C PRO A 166 -20.15 9.21 -8.97
N PHE A 167 -20.05 9.33 -7.64
CA PHE A 167 -20.25 8.21 -6.74
C PHE A 167 -21.68 7.67 -6.77
N GLU A 168 -22.65 8.54 -6.97
CA GLU A 168 -24.07 8.25 -7.15
C GLU A 168 -24.29 7.22 -8.27
N ASN A 169 -23.57 7.36 -9.39
CA ASN A 169 -23.66 6.45 -10.52
C ASN A 169 -23.13 5.06 -10.16
N MET A 170 -22.04 4.99 -9.38
CA MET A 170 -21.51 3.72 -8.88
C MET A 170 -22.50 3.04 -7.92
N VAL A 171 -23.06 3.81 -6.97
CA VAL A 171 -24.05 3.32 -6.00
C VAL A 171 -25.28 2.76 -6.72
N ALA A 172 -25.83 3.51 -7.67
CA ALA A 172 -26.98 3.11 -8.46
C ALA A 172 -26.71 1.87 -9.33
N ARG A 173 -25.50 1.77 -9.90
CA ARG A 173 -25.11 0.64 -10.76
C ARG A 173 -24.92 -0.66 -9.99
N TYR A 174 -24.26 -0.62 -8.83
CA TYR A 174 -23.97 -1.85 -8.07
C TYR A 174 -25.14 -2.32 -7.21
N ARG A 175 -26.01 -1.42 -6.72
CA ARG A 175 -27.17 -1.77 -5.87
C ARG A 175 -26.78 -2.73 -4.72
N ALA A 176 -25.65 -2.45 -4.08
CA ALA A 176 -25.07 -3.30 -3.06
C ALA A 176 -25.49 -2.85 -1.65
N ALA A 177 -25.26 -3.70 -0.65
CA ALA A 177 -25.53 -3.37 0.75
C ALA A 177 -24.64 -2.20 1.20
N VAL A 178 -23.35 -2.22 0.86
CA VAL A 178 -22.43 -1.11 1.08
C VAL A 178 -21.62 -0.81 -0.17
N VAL A 179 -21.45 0.47 -0.47
CA VAL A 179 -20.47 0.97 -1.43
C VAL A 179 -19.63 2.02 -0.73
N ALA A 180 -18.31 1.90 -0.80
CA ALA A 180 -17.39 2.85 -0.18
C ALA A 180 -16.23 3.15 -1.12
N ASN A 181 -15.52 4.24 -0.89
CA ASN A 181 -14.34 4.56 -1.69
C ASN A 181 -13.25 3.46 -1.58
N GLY A 182 -12.45 3.33 -2.64
CA GLY A 182 -11.41 2.31 -2.74
C GLY A 182 -9.99 2.85 -2.51
N THR A 183 -9.09 2.52 -3.43
CA THR A 183 -7.67 2.88 -3.38
C THR A 183 -7.36 4.18 -4.16
N PHE A 184 -6.14 4.67 -3.97
CA PHE A 184 -5.62 5.89 -4.58
C PHE A 184 -5.62 5.85 -6.10
N PHE A 185 -5.69 7.04 -6.68
CA PHE A 185 -5.48 7.27 -8.10
C PHE A 185 -4.78 8.61 -8.34
N GLY A 186 -4.09 8.69 -9.48
CA GLY A 186 -3.35 9.87 -9.91
C GLY A 186 -4.25 11.09 -10.09
N LYS A 187 -3.68 12.27 -9.83
CA LYS A 187 -4.32 13.56 -10.17
C LYS A 187 -4.12 13.92 -11.65
N ASP A 188 -3.36 13.12 -12.38
CA ASP A 188 -3.13 13.23 -13.83
C ASP A 188 -4.43 13.09 -14.64
N GLU A 189 -4.36 13.35 -15.94
CA GLU A 189 -5.50 13.17 -16.85
C GLU A 189 -5.90 11.69 -16.94
N GLN A 190 -4.93 10.79 -16.83
CA GLN A 190 -5.14 9.35 -16.91
C GLN A 190 -5.87 8.81 -15.68
N LYS A 191 -5.86 9.52 -14.54
CA LYS A 191 -6.39 9.06 -13.26
C LYS A 191 -5.84 7.69 -12.89
N SER A 192 -4.54 7.51 -13.09
CA SER A 192 -3.86 6.22 -12.96
C SER A 192 -4.11 5.62 -11.57
N VAL A 193 -4.81 4.49 -11.48
CA VAL A 193 -5.04 3.83 -10.18
C VAL A 193 -3.71 3.34 -9.63
N LEU A 194 -3.51 3.42 -8.32
CA LEU A 194 -2.31 2.91 -7.66
C LEU A 194 -2.63 1.57 -6.99
N GLY A 195 -1.64 0.69 -6.98
CA GLY A 195 -1.74 -0.64 -6.42
C GLY A 195 -2.11 -1.71 -7.44
N ASN A 196 -1.81 -2.97 -7.09
CA ASN A 196 -2.31 -4.12 -7.82
C ASN A 196 -3.70 -4.49 -7.29
N MET A 197 -4.58 -4.95 -8.18
CA MET A 197 -5.99 -5.16 -7.85
C MET A 197 -6.50 -6.45 -8.48
N VAL A 198 -7.14 -7.26 -7.66
CA VAL A 198 -7.84 -8.47 -8.09
C VAL A 198 -9.27 -8.39 -7.57
N ALA A 199 -10.25 -8.67 -8.41
CA ALA A 199 -11.64 -8.75 -8.00
C ALA A 199 -12.31 -9.89 -8.76
N ALA A 200 -13.20 -10.63 -8.10
CA ALA A 200 -13.89 -11.77 -8.69
C ALA A 200 -12.95 -12.81 -9.33
N GLY A 201 -11.72 -12.98 -8.78
CA GLY A 201 -10.71 -13.87 -9.35
C GLY A 201 -10.18 -13.42 -10.71
N LYS A 202 -10.20 -12.12 -11.01
CA LYS A 202 -9.62 -11.49 -12.21
C LYS A 202 -8.71 -10.33 -11.82
N PHE A 203 -7.56 -10.19 -12.48
CA PHE A 203 -6.75 -8.99 -12.36
C PHE A 203 -7.45 -7.80 -13.01
N LEU A 204 -7.79 -6.80 -12.21
CA LEU A 204 -8.25 -5.50 -12.70
C LEU A 204 -7.07 -4.59 -13.04
N LYS A 205 -5.95 -4.79 -12.36
CA LYS A 205 -4.69 -4.11 -12.60
C LYS A 205 -3.53 -4.92 -12.05
N TYR A 206 -2.43 -4.97 -12.79
CA TYR A 206 -1.20 -5.63 -12.36
C TYR A 206 0.03 -4.88 -12.87
N SER A 207 1.03 -4.75 -12.01
CA SER A 207 2.38 -4.37 -12.37
C SER A 207 3.33 -5.16 -11.50
N ARG A 208 4.23 -5.92 -12.13
CA ARG A 208 5.26 -6.66 -11.43
C ARG A 208 6.25 -5.74 -10.69
N TRP A 209 6.35 -4.48 -11.10
CA TRP A 209 7.29 -3.49 -10.55
C TRP A 209 6.70 -2.69 -9.40
N GLU A 210 5.38 -2.69 -9.28
CA GLU A 210 4.69 -1.98 -8.24
C GLU A 210 4.82 -2.72 -6.91
N ASN A 211 5.32 -2.00 -5.91
CA ASN A 211 5.59 -2.50 -4.57
C ASN A 211 5.26 -1.46 -3.50
N TYR A 212 4.44 -0.46 -3.85
CA TYR A 212 4.03 0.59 -2.92
C TYR A 212 2.89 0.10 -2.05
N GLY A 213 2.92 0.52 -0.79
CA GLY A 213 1.82 0.33 0.14
C GLY A 213 1.61 -1.10 0.64
N THR A 214 0.38 -1.32 1.10
CA THR A 214 -0.06 -2.53 1.78
C THR A 214 -1.22 -3.14 1.01
N THR A 215 -1.21 -4.47 0.86
CA THR A 215 -2.23 -5.22 0.13
C THR A 215 -3.08 -6.05 1.08
N LEU A 216 -4.38 -5.84 1.10
CA LEU A 216 -5.36 -6.79 1.65
C LEU A 216 -5.71 -7.83 0.58
N GLY A 217 -5.65 -9.11 0.93
CA GLY A 217 -6.02 -10.21 0.04
C GLY A 217 -6.97 -11.21 0.71
N ILE A 218 -7.90 -11.76 -0.08
CA ILE A 218 -8.82 -12.84 0.31
C ILE A 218 -8.57 -14.04 -0.59
N LYS A 219 -8.14 -15.15 0.02
CA LYS A 219 -7.86 -16.43 -0.65
C LYS A 219 -9.05 -17.39 -0.53
N ALA A 220 -8.84 -18.64 -0.96
CA ALA A 220 -9.82 -19.70 -0.85
C ALA A 220 -10.18 -19.94 0.63
N GLY A 221 -11.42 -20.32 0.92
CA GLY A 221 -11.91 -20.46 2.29
C GLY A 221 -12.00 -19.14 3.07
N ASN A 222 -12.09 -17.99 2.40
CA ASN A 222 -12.13 -16.65 3.02
C ASN A 222 -10.87 -16.31 3.86
N GLN A 223 -9.74 -16.96 3.59
CA GLN A 223 -8.49 -16.69 4.32
C GLN A 223 -7.99 -15.27 4.01
N LEU A 224 -7.83 -14.47 5.07
CA LEU A 224 -7.38 -13.09 4.99
C LEU A 224 -5.87 -12.98 5.17
N GLU A 225 -5.24 -12.15 4.36
CA GLU A 225 -3.89 -11.67 4.64
C GLU A 225 -3.71 -10.20 4.29
N MET A 226 -2.73 -9.58 4.94
CA MET A 226 -2.36 -8.21 4.63
C MET A 226 -0.85 -8.09 4.57
N VAL A 227 -0.31 -7.75 3.39
CA VAL A 227 1.13 -7.82 3.07
C VAL A 227 1.65 -6.46 2.60
N THR A 228 2.71 -5.97 3.23
CA THR A 228 3.40 -4.73 2.89
C THR A 228 4.60 -5.02 2.01
N ALA A 229 4.49 -4.76 0.70
CA ALA A 229 5.37 -5.37 -0.31
C ALA A 229 6.87 -5.02 -0.17
N ARG A 230 7.20 -3.81 0.27
CA ARG A 230 8.60 -3.35 0.48
C ARG A 230 9.26 -3.91 1.74
N ILE A 231 8.47 -4.43 2.67
CA ILE A 231 8.95 -4.92 3.97
C ILE A 231 8.88 -6.45 4.01
N GLU A 232 7.81 -7.04 3.49
CA GLU A 232 7.48 -8.46 3.64
C GLU A 232 7.64 -9.25 2.34
N GLY A 233 7.99 -8.57 1.24
CA GLY A 233 8.00 -9.14 -0.09
C GLY A 233 6.66 -9.00 -0.80
N LYS A 234 6.66 -9.16 -2.11
CA LYS A 234 5.45 -9.03 -2.94
C LYS A 234 4.51 -10.21 -2.67
N PRO A 235 3.21 -9.97 -2.42
CA PRO A 235 2.26 -11.06 -2.33
C PRO A 235 2.12 -11.78 -3.67
N ASP A 236 1.75 -13.06 -3.63
CA ASP A 236 1.33 -13.78 -4.82
C ASP A 236 -0.14 -13.46 -5.11
N TRP A 237 -0.37 -12.43 -5.93
CA TRP A 237 -1.73 -12.03 -6.30
C TRP A 237 -2.53 -13.10 -7.04
N SER A 238 -1.88 -14.14 -7.60
CA SER A 238 -2.60 -15.26 -8.21
C SER A 238 -3.36 -16.11 -7.19
N GLN A 239 -3.02 -16.01 -5.90
CA GLN A 239 -3.72 -16.72 -4.81
C GLN A 239 -4.94 -15.97 -4.28
N TYR A 240 -5.26 -14.80 -4.83
CA TYR A 240 -6.38 -13.98 -4.35
C TYR A 240 -7.59 -14.09 -5.26
N TRP A 241 -8.76 -14.19 -4.65
CA TRP A 241 -10.02 -13.92 -5.35
C TRP A 241 -10.38 -12.44 -5.31
N PHE A 242 -10.04 -11.79 -4.18
CA PHE A 242 -10.12 -10.36 -3.98
C PHE A 242 -8.78 -9.84 -3.45
N SER A 243 -8.31 -8.73 -3.99
CA SER A 243 -7.13 -8.01 -3.51
C SER A 243 -7.23 -6.52 -3.78
N LEU A 244 -6.98 -5.71 -2.75
CA LEU A 244 -6.84 -4.26 -2.86
C LEU A 244 -5.51 -3.83 -2.25
N THR A 245 -4.65 -3.19 -3.04
CA THR A 245 -3.44 -2.52 -2.55
C THR A 245 -3.74 -1.04 -2.30
N CYS A 246 -3.45 -0.56 -1.09
CA CYS A 246 -3.57 0.85 -0.69
C CYS A 246 -2.51 1.16 0.39
N GLY A 247 -2.89 1.67 1.56
CA GLY A 247 -2.00 1.96 2.68
C GLY A 247 -1.95 3.45 3.04
N PRO A 248 -1.06 3.85 3.97
CA PRO A 248 -0.09 3.01 4.66
C PRO A 248 -0.73 1.98 5.62
N ARG A 249 0.06 1.01 6.05
CA ARG A 249 -0.29 0.10 7.15
C ARG A 249 -0.51 0.93 8.41
N LEU A 250 -1.54 0.57 9.17
CA LEU A 250 -1.92 1.24 10.42
C LEU A 250 -1.63 0.34 11.62
N VAL A 251 -2.01 -0.93 11.52
CA VAL A 251 -1.86 -1.93 12.59
C VAL A 251 -1.18 -3.16 11.99
N LYS A 252 -0.17 -3.65 12.70
CA LYS A 252 0.55 -4.89 12.40
C LYS A 252 0.66 -5.77 13.64
N GLY A 253 0.14 -6.98 13.57
CA GLY A 253 0.18 -7.92 14.71
C GLY A 253 -0.48 -7.38 15.99
N GLY A 254 -1.58 -6.64 15.84
CA GLY A 254 -2.34 -6.02 16.95
C GLY A 254 -1.68 -4.78 17.56
N LYS A 255 -0.58 -4.29 16.98
CA LYS A 255 0.13 -3.09 17.43
C LYS A 255 0.06 -2.01 16.37
N VAL A 256 -0.12 -0.76 16.79
CA VAL A 256 0.07 0.39 15.89
C VAL A 256 1.46 0.30 15.25
N TRP A 257 1.50 0.30 13.93
CA TRP A 257 2.72 0.21 13.15
C TRP A 257 2.61 1.16 11.96
N LEU A 258 3.33 2.27 12.02
CA LEU A 258 3.35 3.30 10.98
C LEU A 258 4.77 3.44 10.43
N SER A 259 4.98 2.99 9.19
CA SER A 259 6.23 3.21 8.46
C SER A 259 5.97 3.66 7.01
N PRO A 260 5.19 4.74 6.81
CA PRO A 260 4.68 5.10 5.49
C PRO A 260 5.77 5.40 4.46
N LEU A 261 6.90 5.99 4.90
CA LEU A 261 8.06 6.21 4.03
C LEU A 261 8.64 4.90 3.49
N SER A 262 8.75 3.88 4.34
CA SER A 262 9.25 2.55 3.96
C SER A 262 8.28 1.81 3.05
N GLU A 263 6.98 2.10 3.17
CA GLU A 263 5.93 1.67 2.24
C GLU A 263 5.91 2.44 0.91
N GLY A 264 6.70 3.53 0.82
CA GLY A 264 6.86 4.35 -0.37
C GLY A 264 5.92 5.55 -0.47
N PHE A 265 5.20 5.90 0.59
CA PHE A 265 4.40 7.12 0.65
C PHE A 265 5.28 8.33 0.93
N LYS A 266 5.13 9.37 0.12
CA LYS A 266 5.83 10.66 0.28
C LYS A 266 4.89 11.87 0.18
N ASP A 267 3.63 11.65 -0.21
CA ASP A 267 2.64 12.71 -0.38
C ASP A 267 2.17 13.24 0.98
N SER A 268 2.31 14.55 1.20
CA SER A 268 1.87 15.20 2.43
C SER A 268 0.36 15.07 2.68
N HIS A 269 -0.47 14.92 1.64
CA HIS A 269 -1.91 14.69 1.81
C HIS A 269 -2.22 13.32 2.42
N VAL A 270 -1.36 12.32 2.16
CA VAL A 270 -1.49 11.00 2.79
C VAL A 270 -0.91 11.04 4.20
N LEU A 271 0.23 11.71 4.38
CA LEU A 271 0.99 11.72 5.64
C LEU A 271 0.46 12.69 6.71
N GLY A 272 -0.31 13.70 6.32
CA GLY A 272 -0.81 14.75 7.22
C GLY A 272 -2.09 14.40 7.96
N VAL A 273 -2.83 15.42 8.37
CA VAL A 273 -4.20 15.27 8.90
C VAL A 273 -5.18 15.40 7.73
N GLY A 274 -6.18 14.52 7.66
CA GLY A 274 -7.19 14.58 6.62
C GLY A 274 -8.32 13.57 6.85
N SER A 275 -9.38 13.65 6.06
CA SER A 275 -10.48 12.68 6.11
C SER A 275 -9.97 11.29 5.76
N ARG A 276 -10.42 10.26 6.51
CA ARG A 276 -9.88 8.90 6.43
C ARG A 276 -10.95 7.86 6.15
N THR A 277 -10.53 6.80 5.48
CA THR A 277 -11.23 5.52 5.41
C THR A 277 -10.20 4.44 5.70
N ALA A 278 -10.55 3.42 6.48
CA ALA A 278 -9.63 2.33 6.82
C ALA A 278 -10.30 0.96 6.63
N ILE A 279 -9.49 -0.06 6.43
CA ILE A 279 -9.94 -1.45 6.43
C ILE A 279 -8.99 -2.33 7.24
N GLY A 280 -9.54 -3.26 8.02
CA GLY A 280 -8.78 -4.17 8.84
C GLY A 280 -9.54 -5.43 9.24
N PHE A 281 -8.90 -6.31 10.00
CA PHE A 281 -9.51 -7.53 10.52
C PHE A 281 -8.92 -7.91 11.88
N PRO A 282 -9.70 -8.57 12.76
CA PRO A 282 -9.23 -9.06 14.05
C PRO A 282 -8.35 -10.32 13.91
N ALA A 283 -7.73 -10.75 15.02
CA ALA A 283 -6.85 -11.92 15.03
C ALA A 283 -7.57 -13.22 14.61
N SER A 284 -8.88 -13.31 14.83
CA SER A 284 -9.74 -14.42 14.38
C SER A 284 -9.89 -14.52 12.86
N ARG A 285 -9.65 -13.42 12.12
CA ARG A 285 -9.75 -13.32 10.65
C ARG A 285 -11.12 -13.71 10.07
N ASP A 286 -12.16 -13.78 10.89
CA ASP A 286 -13.51 -14.19 10.53
C ASP A 286 -14.37 -13.04 9.97
N LYS A 287 -13.87 -11.80 10.01
CA LYS A 287 -14.58 -10.60 9.56
C LYS A 287 -13.61 -9.50 9.12
N LEU A 288 -14.10 -8.58 8.30
CA LEU A 288 -13.45 -7.31 8.00
C LEU A 288 -14.18 -6.16 8.68
N PHE A 289 -13.42 -5.16 9.12
CA PHE A 289 -13.92 -3.87 9.56
C PHE A 289 -13.59 -2.84 8.48
N LEU A 290 -14.62 -2.25 7.87
CA LEU A 290 -14.50 -1.09 7.00
C LEU A 290 -14.98 0.13 7.78
N VAL A 291 -14.13 1.14 7.89
CA VAL A 291 -14.32 2.29 8.76
C VAL A 291 -14.24 3.58 7.95
N THR A 292 -15.25 4.44 8.07
CA THR A 292 -15.29 5.75 7.42
C THR A 292 -15.44 6.83 8.49
N PHE A 293 -14.42 7.67 8.64
CA PHE A 293 -14.34 8.65 9.73
C PHE A 293 -15.09 9.94 9.38
N PHE A 294 -15.71 10.57 10.38
CA PHE A 294 -16.43 11.83 10.20
C PHE A 294 -15.47 13.03 10.20
N ASP A 295 -14.51 12.99 11.11
CA ASP A 295 -13.53 14.04 11.29
C ASP A 295 -12.20 13.70 10.59
N SER A 296 -11.41 14.73 10.32
CA SER A 296 -10.06 14.55 9.81
C SER A 296 -9.13 14.04 10.90
N LEU A 297 -8.36 13.00 10.59
CA LEU A 297 -7.43 12.35 11.52
C LEU A 297 -6.01 12.31 10.95
N SER A 298 -5.04 12.33 11.87
CA SER A 298 -3.68 11.86 11.56
C SER A 298 -3.66 10.34 11.42
N LEU A 299 -2.66 9.81 10.72
CA LEU A 299 -2.44 8.35 10.62
C LEU A 299 -2.28 7.69 12.01
N GLU A 300 -1.71 8.40 12.99
CA GLU A 300 -1.57 7.89 14.36
C GLU A 300 -2.92 7.77 15.06
N ALA A 301 -3.79 8.77 14.94
CA ALA A 301 -5.13 8.71 15.51
C ALA A 301 -5.98 7.62 14.84
N GLU A 302 -5.93 7.55 13.51
CA GLU A 302 -6.59 6.50 12.72
C GLU A 302 -6.14 5.10 13.15
N ALA A 303 -4.82 4.87 13.28
CA ALA A 303 -4.28 3.59 13.71
C ALA A 303 -4.68 3.23 15.14
N LYS A 304 -4.73 4.20 16.07
CA LYS A 304 -5.21 3.98 17.43
C LYS A 304 -6.67 3.56 17.47
N VAL A 305 -7.53 4.16 16.63
CA VAL A 305 -8.93 3.74 16.52
C VAL A 305 -9.02 2.31 15.98
N MET A 306 -8.32 2.02 14.88
CA MET A 306 -8.32 0.68 14.28
C MET A 306 -7.84 -0.40 15.26
N GLN A 307 -6.80 -0.11 16.04
CA GLN A 307 -6.34 -0.97 17.13
C GLN A 307 -7.42 -1.14 18.22
N ALA A 308 -8.02 -0.03 18.66
CA ALA A 308 -9.00 -0.03 19.75
C ALA A 308 -10.30 -0.79 19.41
N ILE A 309 -10.71 -0.82 18.14
CA ILE A 309 -11.85 -1.65 17.69
C ILE A 309 -11.48 -3.14 17.49
N GLY A 310 -10.24 -3.52 17.82
CA GLY A 310 -9.79 -4.91 17.83
C GLY A 310 -9.14 -5.38 16.52
N CYS A 311 -8.71 -4.48 15.63
CA CYS A 311 -7.93 -4.91 14.46
C CYS A 311 -6.60 -5.52 14.90
N PHE A 312 -6.30 -6.68 14.34
CA PHE A 312 -4.97 -7.29 14.39
C PHE A 312 -4.12 -6.85 13.20
N GLU A 313 -4.76 -6.66 12.04
CA GLU A 313 -4.16 -6.02 10.87
C GLU A 313 -5.09 -4.91 10.38
N ALA A 314 -4.54 -3.76 9.98
CA ALA A 314 -5.31 -2.68 9.37
C ALA A 314 -4.44 -1.81 8.47
N MET A 315 -5.06 -1.23 7.44
CA MET A 315 -4.44 -0.26 6.53
C MET A 315 -5.40 0.89 6.22
N ASN A 316 -4.84 2.05 5.93
CA ASN A 316 -5.56 3.22 5.41
C ASN A 316 -5.97 2.98 3.93
N LEU A 317 -7.14 3.48 3.56
CA LEU A 317 -7.67 3.54 2.18
C LEU A 317 -7.52 4.96 1.61
N ASP A 318 -7.99 5.21 0.38
CA ASP A 318 -7.96 6.57 -0.14
C ASP A 318 -8.79 7.51 0.75
N GLY A 319 -8.30 8.72 0.94
CA GLY A 319 -8.84 9.67 1.92
C GLY A 319 -9.18 11.02 1.29
N GLY A 320 -9.26 12.05 2.13
CA GLY A 320 -9.56 13.41 1.70
C GLY A 320 -10.87 13.48 0.92
N ALA A 321 -10.86 14.15 -0.24
CA ALA A 321 -12.05 14.29 -1.09
C ALA A 321 -12.59 12.95 -1.62
N SER A 322 -11.83 11.85 -1.54
CA SER A 322 -12.34 10.52 -1.94
C SER A 322 -13.23 9.86 -0.91
N VAL A 323 -13.24 10.32 0.35
CA VAL A 323 -14.00 9.65 1.41
C VAL A 323 -15.48 9.63 1.04
N GLY A 324 -16.02 8.43 0.87
CA GLY A 324 -17.40 8.24 0.45
C GLY A 324 -17.95 6.93 0.98
N LEU A 325 -19.21 6.97 1.42
CA LEU A 325 -19.93 5.80 1.94
C LEU A 325 -21.41 5.88 1.56
N ALA A 326 -21.91 4.78 1.02
CA ALA A 326 -23.33 4.52 0.84
C ALA A 326 -23.71 3.19 1.48
N HIS A 327 -24.91 3.16 2.03
CA HIS A 327 -25.53 1.98 2.62
C HIS A 327 -26.92 1.82 1.99
N GLN A 328 -27.19 0.65 1.41
CA GLN A 328 -28.51 0.30 0.87
C GLN A 328 -29.04 1.31 -0.17
N GLY A 329 -28.13 1.84 -0.99
CA GLY A 329 -28.43 2.86 -2.01
C GLY A 329 -28.51 4.31 -1.48
N GLN A 330 -28.50 4.52 -0.16
CA GLN A 330 -28.46 5.85 0.45
C GLN A 330 -27.01 6.28 0.66
N ILE A 331 -26.64 7.46 0.15
CA ILE A 331 -25.32 8.04 0.38
C ILE A 331 -25.31 8.68 1.77
N LEU A 332 -24.51 8.11 2.68
CA LEU A 332 -24.35 8.59 4.05
C LEU A 332 -23.27 9.68 4.12
N LEU A 333 -22.21 9.52 3.32
CA LEU A 333 -21.13 10.48 3.18
C LEU A 333 -20.81 10.63 1.69
N PRO A 334 -21.15 11.78 1.06
CA PRO A 334 -20.82 12.01 -0.34
C PRO A 334 -19.34 12.39 -0.48
N PRO A 335 -18.60 11.79 -1.44
CA PRO A 335 -17.23 12.22 -1.71
C PRO A 335 -17.21 13.61 -2.35
N GLY A 336 -16.14 14.34 -2.09
CA GLY A 336 -15.89 15.68 -2.66
C GLY A 336 -15.34 15.67 -4.10
N ARG A 337 -15.16 14.48 -4.71
CA ARG A 337 -14.72 14.31 -6.10
C ARG A 337 -15.28 13.03 -6.72
N ASN A 338 -15.27 12.98 -8.04
CA ASN A 338 -15.48 11.73 -8.78
C ASN A 338 -14.43 10.68 -8.41
N LEU A 339 -14.83 9.42 -8.47
CA LEU A 339 -13.98 8.28 -8.10
C LEU A 339 -13.65 7.44 -9.32
N THR A 340 -12.50 6.75 -9.28
CA THR A 340 -12.11 5.74 -10.28
C THR A 340 -12.48 4.33 -9.86
N ASN A 341 -12.60 4.09 -8.55
CA ASN A 341 -12.84 2.78 -7.98
C ASN A 341 -13.51 2.85 -6.61
N VAL A 342 -14.30 1.83 -6.29
CA VAL A 342 -15.03 1.67 -5.03
C VAL A 342 -14.96 0.23 -4.52
N LEU A 343 -15.01 0.06 -3.21
CA LEU A 343 -15.33 -1.21 -2.57
C LEU A 343 -16.84 -1.43 -2.61
N VAL A 344 -17.25 -2.64 -2.94
CA VAL A 344 -18.66 -3.03 -3.05
C VAL A 344 -18.88 -4.29 -2.22
N VAL A 345 -19.85 -4.25 -1.31
CA VAL A 345 -20.21 -5.36 -0.43
C VAL A 345 -21.68 -5.71 -0.59
N TYR A 346 -21.94 -6.95 -0.98
CA TYR A 346 -23.26 -7.54 -1.11
C TYR A 346 -23.59 -8.41 0.11
N ASP A 347 -24.88 -8.60 0.37
CA ASP A 347 -25.40 -9.45 1.43
C ASP A 347 -26.66 -10.20 0.95
N ARG A 348 -27.45 -10.71 1.90
CA ARG A 348 -28.71 -11.39 1.60
C ARG A 348 -29.81 -10.50 1.01
N GLU A 349 -29.92 -9.24 1.43
CA GLU A 349 -31.00 -8.34 0.98
C GLU A 349 -30.61 -7.63 -0.33
N TYR A 350 -29.33 -7.38 -0.51
CA TYR A 350 -28.71 -6.80 -1.70
C TYR A 350 -27.78 -7.85 -2.31
N PRO A 351 -28.32 -8.86 -3.02
CA PRO A 351 -27.57 -10.05 -3.42
C PRO A 351 -26.51 -9.75 -4.47
N ALA A 352 -25.37 -10.44 -4.32
CA ALA A 352 -24.31 -10.43 -5.31
C ALA A 352 -24.81 -10.95 -6.68
N PRO A 353 -24.34 -10.36 -7.80
CA PRO A 353 -24.60 -10.88 -9.13
C PRO A 353 -24.17 -12.34 -9.28
N ALA A 354 -24.92 -13.11 -10.08
CA ALA A 354 -24.67 -14.55 -10.27
C ALA A 354 -23.22 -14.84 -10.71
N GLN A 355 -22.67 -14.03 -11.61
CA GLN A 355 -21.31 -14.18 -12.11
C GLN A 355 -20.26 -14.00 -10.99
N LEU A 356 -20.53 -13.14 -10.01
CA LEU A 356 -19.66 -12.97 -8.85
C LEU A 356 -19.67 -14.24 -7.99
N LYS A 357 -20.86 -14.79 -7.71
CA LYS A 357 -21.02 -16.05 -6.96
C LYS A 357 -20.34 -17.23 -7.67
N GLU A 358 -20.57 -17.40 -8.97
CA GLU A 358 -19.94 -18.44 -9.79
C GLU A 358 -18.41 -18.31 -9.85
N SER A 359 -17.88 -17.08 -9.93
CA SER A 359 -16.43 -16.85 -9.91
C SER A 359 -15.81 -17.33 -8.60
N TRP A 360 -16.50 -17.13 -7.48
CA TRP A 360 -16.05 -17.58 -6.17
C TRP A 360 -16.05 -19.09 -6.07
N GLU A 361 -17.11 -19.76 -6.54
CA GLU A 361 -17.18 -21.23 -6.56
C GLU A 361 -16.07 -21.86 -7.41
N ARG A 362 -15.82 -21.31 -8.61
CA ARG A 362 -14.71 -21.75 -9.47
C ARG A 362 -13.37 -21.55 -8.78
N PHE A 363 -13.19 -20.44 -8.06
CA PHE A 363 -11.98 -20.15 -7.30
C PHE A 363 -11.78 -21.14 -6.14
N GLN A 364 -12.85 -21.51 -5.42
CA GLN A 364 -12.79 -22.57 -4.40
C GLN A 364 -12.35 -23.91 -5.00
N LYS A 365 -12.78 -24.21 -6.22
CA LYS A 365 -12.42 -25.44 -6.98
C LYS A 365 -11.02 -25.40 -7.60
N GLY A 366 -10.22 -24.37 -7.32
CA GLY A 366 -8.82 -24.29 -7.78
C GLY A 366 -8.58 -23.35 -8.97
N SER A 367 -9.61 -22.67 -9.50
CA SER A 367 -9.36 -21.63 -10.51
C SER A 367 -8.55 -20.49 -9.88
N ARG A 368 -7.55 -19.98 -10.61
CA ARG A 368 -6.69 -18.88 -10.15
C ARG A 368 -6.64 -17.78 -11.20
N PRO A 369 -6.68 -16.49 -10.81
CA PRO A 369 -6.44 -15.40 -11.73
C PRO A 369 -5.04 -15.53 -12.34
N THR A 370 -4.96 -15.35 -13.64
CA THR A 370 -3.71 -15.10 -14.35
C THR A 370 -3.68 -13.64 -14.78
N PRO A 371 -2.57 -12.90 -14.55
CA PRO A 371 -2.45 -11.57 -15.12
C PRO A 371 -2.59 -11.67 -16.63
N ASP A 372 -3.53 -10.94 -17.21
CA ASP A 372 -3.69 -10.93 -18.67
C ASP A 372 -2.39 -10.38 -19.31
N LYS A 373 -1.97 -11.01 -20.41
CA LYS A 373 -0.84 -10.56 -21.24
C LYS A 373 -0.99 -9.08 -21.65
N SER A 374 -2.22 -8.59 -21.80
CA SER A 374 -2.53 -7.18 -22.08
C SER A 374 -2.13 -6.23 -20.93
N VAL A 375 -2.05 -6.72 -19.70
CA VAL A 375 -1.66 -5.97 -18.50
C VAL A 375 -0.13 -5.84 -18.39
N PHE A 376 0.63 -6.58 -19.20
CA PHE A 376 2.09 -6.50 -19.26
C PHE A 376 2.64 -5.41 -20.20
N PHE A 377 1.80 -4.58 -20.82
CA PHE A 377 2.28 -3.62 -21.84
C PHE A 377 3.02 -2.42 -21.25
N ASP A 378 4.28 -2.65 -20.88
CA ASP A 378 5.34 -1.72 -21.23
C ASP A 378 6.02 -2.13 -22.55
N ARG A 379 5.50 -1.64 -23.69
CA ARG A 379 6.25 -1.63 -24.94
C ARG A 379 7.30 -0.51 -24.89
N SER A 380 8.29 -0.68 -24.03
CA SER A 380 9.59 -0.06 -24.20
C SER A 380 10.61 -1.19 -24.06
N SER A 381 11.47 -1.38 -25.06
CA SER A 381 12.53 -2.41 -25.14
C SER A 381 12.14 -3.86 -25.47
N SER A 382 11.44 -4.08 -26.59
CA SER A 382 11.63 -5.31 -27.38
C SER A 382 12.29 -4.96 -28.71
N ARG A 383 13.59 -4.65 -28.68
CA ARG A 383 14.43 -4.93 -29.85
C ARG A 383 14.39 -6.45 -30.02
N LYS A 384 13.92 -6.88 -31.19
CA LYS A 384 13.87 -8.28 -31.60
C LYS A 384 15.26 -8.92 -31.41
N PHE A 385 15.43 -9.71 -30.36
CA PHE A 385 16.34 -10.85 -30.39
C PHE A 385 15.45 -12.07 -30.52
N GLY A 386 15.20 -12.47 -31.78
CA GLY A 386 14.55 -13.73 -32.08
C GLY A 386 15.52 -14.86 -31.80
N PHE A 387 15.33 -15.57 -30.69
CA PHE A 387 15.98 -16.87 -30.50
C PHE A 387 15.08 -17.95 -31.11
N ARG A 388 15.47 -18.40 -32.30
CA ARG A 388 15.00 -19.66 -32.87
C ARG A 388 15.90 -20.75 -32.29
N CYS A 389 15.34 -21.59 -31.43
CA CYS A 389 16.02 -22.76 -30.90
C CYS A 389 15.98 -23.86 -31.98
N THR A 390 17.12 -24.17 -32.58
CA THR A 390 17.30 -25.39 -33.38
C THR A 390 18.28 -26.30 -32.66
N ARG A 391 17.88 -27.56 -32.51
CA ARG A 391 18.65 -28.66 -31.92
C ARG A 391 20.02 -28.79 -32.61
N SER A 392 21.10 -28.48 -31.89
CA SER A 392 22.38 -29.22 -31.87
C SER A 392 23.52 -28.34 -31.34
N GLY A 393 24.16 -28.76 -30.24
CA GLY A 393 25.58 -28.49 -29.94
C GLY A 393 25.93 -27.16 -29.27
N CYS A 394 26.32 -27.22 -28.00
CA CYS A 394 27.19 -26.21 -27.37
C CYS A 394 28.59 -26.24 -28.02
N ASN A 395 29.17 -25.07 -28.28
CA ASN A 395 30.61 -24.78 -28.11
C ASN A 395 30.93 -23.31 -28.45
N GLY A 396 31.85 -22.71 -27.66
CA GLY A 396 32.74 -21.64 -28.12
C GLY A 396 32.34 -20.19 -27.82
N TRP A 397 33.03 -19.59 -26.86
CA TRP A 397 33.17 -18.14 -26.73
C TRP A 397 34.18 -17.61 -27.75
N GLN A 398 33.84 -16.54 -28.48
CA GLN A 398 34.84 -15.65 -29.08
C GLN A 398 34.31 -14.22 -29.18
N LYS A 399 35.10 -13.28 -28.63
CA LYS A 399 34.96 -11.83 -28.82
C LYS A 399 35.54 -11.48 -30.19
N GLU A 400 34.80 -10.74 -30.99
CA GLU A 400 35.40 -10.00 -32.10
C GLU A 400 34.72 -8.65 -32.27
N GLY A 401 35.49 -7.60 -32.03
CA GLY A 401 35.12 -6.25 -32.42
C GLY A 401 35.61 -5.98 -33.84
N ARG A 402 34.84 -5.23 -34.63
CA ARG A 402 35.40 -4.36 -35.66
C ARG A 402 34.42 -3.28 -36.07
N ARG A 403 34.96 -2.05 -36.09
CA ARG A 403 34.45 -0.88 -36.81
C ARG A 403 34.40 -1.20 -38.30
N ASN A 404 33.41 -0.66 -39.03
CA ASN A 404 33.75 0.13 -40.21
C ASN A 404 32.66 1.12 -40.61
N ARG A 405 33.14 2.25 -41.13
CA ARG A 405 32.40 3.36 -41.73
C ARG A 405 31.98 2.97 -43.16
N GLY A 406 30.91 3.58 -43.65
CA GLY A 406 30.53 3.54 -45.07
C GLY A 406 29.31 4.42 -45.33
N SER A 407 29.47 5.34 -46.27
CA SER A 407 28.71 6.58 -46.50
C SER A 407 27.59 6.47 -47.56
N ILE A 408 26.57 7.31 -47.37
CA ILE A 408 25.80 8.12 -48.35
C ILE A 408 25.22 7.43 -49.60
N GLN A 409 23.89 7.54 -49.79
CA GLN A 409 23.32 8.02 -51.06
C GLN A 409 21.93 8.66 -50.89
N ILE A 410 21.81 9.87 -51.44
CA ILE A 410 20.61 10.68 -51.63
C ILE A 410 19.98 10.26 -52.96
N LEU A 411 18.67 10.10 -53.03
CA LEU A 411 17.92 10.25 -54.28
C LEU A 411 16.58 10.96 -54.05
N SER A 412 16.48 12.10 -54.70
CA SER A 412 15.35 13.01 -54.91
C SER A 412 14.33 12.47 -55.91
N GLY A 413 13.05 12.84 -55.76
CA GLY A 413 12.07 12.70 -56.84
C GLY A 413 10.67 13.18 -56.48
N ALA A 414 10.36 14.44 -56.78
CA ALA A 414 9.01 14.93 -57.07
C ALA A 414 8.92 15.18 -58.59
N PRO A 415 7.72 15.18 -59.23
CA PRO A 415 7.04 16.46 -59.41
C PRO A 415 5.48 16.43 -59.45
N LYS A 416 4.94 17.56 -58.96
CA LYS A 416 3.78 18.41 -59.35
C LYS A 416 2.69 17.93 -60.33
N GLY A 417 1.44 18.26 -59.94
CA GLY A 417 0.45 19.03 -60.74
C GLY A 417 -0.94 18.39 -60.84
N ARG A 418 -2.10 19.07 -60.85
CA ARG A 418 -2.55 20.45 -60.51
C ARG A 418 -4.10 20.43 -60.62
N MET A 419 -4.79 21.11 -59.70
CA MET A 419 -6.14 21.75 -59.77
C MET A 419 -7.37 21.03 -60.35
N LYS A 420 -8.48 21.07 -59.59
CA LYS A 420 -9.64 21.96 -59.88
C LYS A 420 -10.62 22.08 -58.69
N SER A 421 -11.19 23.27 -58.61
CA SER A 421 -12.12 23.89 -57.64
C SER A 421 -13.59 23.50 -57.85
N LEU A 422 -14.45 23.65 -56.83
CA LEU A 422 -15.82 24.21 -56.84
C LEU A 422 -16.42 24.06 -55.42
N GLN A 423 -16.53 25.12 -54.60
CA GLN A 423 -17.65 26.07 -54.43
C GLN A 423 -18.95 25.49 -53.81
N THR A 424 -19.14 25.84 -52.53
CA THR A 424 -20.33 26.42 -51.84
C THR A 424 -21.78 25.99 -52.14
N ARG A 425 -22.51 25.69 -51.05
CA ARG A 425 -23.91 26.02 -50.62
C ARG A 425 -24.28 24.99 -49.52
N LEU A 426 -24.82 25.29 -48.34
CA LEU A 426 -25.56 26.40 -47.75
C LEU A 426 -25.11 26.60 -46.29
#